data_AF-A0A533SL20-F1
#
_entry.id   AF-A0A533SL20-F1
#
_cell.length_a   1.000
_cell.length_b   1.000
_cell.length_c   1.000
_cell.angle_alpha   90.00
_cell.angle_beta   90.00
_cell.angle_gamma   90.00
#
_symmetry.space_group_name_H-M   'P 1'
#
loop_
_entity.id
_entity.type
_entity.pdbx_description
1 polymer ?
#
loop_
_entity_poly.entity_id
_entity_poly.type
_entity_poly.pdbx_seq_one_letter_code
_entity_poly.pdbx_strand_id
1 'polypeptide(L)'
;MGRPDHPHGRREIYFETERTPMNSRKSPHSDYACQYRAIDSPIHRMPSGWKLLASSGLCVFSLLARDPVLLSLATALCLLFYFLAGLTLADLWRDTRFFFIQMLILVSLFFYQYGYPEGLWRGIRTSLQIVLFFIPGIVFLRTTQASSMMKGLRRIVPYRIMFLLFTSMRFVPFFAREIQEIVMAQKLRGALLSGRKAFHAVFWRDLFFCVVIPMLVRALKTADEAALSAQARGMGTYNERTYYDERELEKYIAAEKTVNTPEIRPTHQVQGQ
;
A
#
# COMPACT_ATOMS: atom_id res chain seq x y z
N MET A 1 -41.57 16.52 64.32
CA MET A 1 -41.51 16.77 62.85
C MET A 1 -40.54 15.76 62.27
N GLY A 2 -41.02 14.58 61.87
CA GLY A 2 -40.18 13.50 61.33
C GLY A 2 -40.99 12.76 60.27
N ARG A 3 -40.61 12.92 59.01
CA ARG A 3 -41.29 12.35 57.83
C ARG A 3 -40.89 10.88 57.61
N PRO A 4 -41.73 10.10 56.91
CA PRO A 4 -41.68 8.64 56.84
C PRO A 4 -40.81 8.09 55.70
N ASP A 5 -40.62 6.78 55.78
CA ASP A 5 -39.91 5.87 54.87
C ASP A 5 -40.32 5.94 53.39
N HIS A 6 -39.33 5.73 52.52
CA HIS A 6 -39.52 5.17 51.17
C HIS A 6 -38.40 4.18 50.84
N PRO A 7 -38.72 2.91 50.49
CA PRO A 7 -37.76 1.95 49.98
C PRO A 7 -37.80 1.95 48.45
N HIS A 8 -36.69 2.28 47.80
CA HIS A 8 -36.52 1.93 46.38
C HIS A 8 -35.13 1.32 46.17
N GLY A 9 -35.16 -0.01 46.01
CA GLY A 9 -34.03 -0.83 45.63
C GLY A 9 -33.44 -0.35 44.30
N ARG A 10 -32.18 0.05 44.36
CA ARG A 10 -31.33 0.22 43.19
C ARG A 10 -31.01 -1.17 42.65
N ARG A 11 -31.67 -1.57 41.55
CA ARG A 11 -31.20 -2.69 40.73
C ARG A 11 -29.91 -2.23 40.05
N GLU A 12 -28.77 -2.70 40.53
CA GLU A 12 -27.53 -2.67 39.76
C GLU A 12 -27.73 -3.60 38.55
N ILE A 13 -27.96 -3.00 37.38
CA ILE A 13 -27.91 -3.69 36.10
C ILE A 13 -26.43 -3.81 35.75
N TYR A 14 -25.81 -4.92 36.16
CA TYR A 14 -24.55 -5.35 35.58
C TYR A 14 -24.82 -5.69 34.12
N PHE A 15 -24.34 -4.84 33.21
CA PHE A 15 -24.17 -5.19 31.81
C PHE A 15 -23.04 -6.22 31.73
N GLU A 16 -23.41 -7.49 31.88
CA GLU A 16 -22.60 -8.65 31.54
C GLU A 16 -22.12 -8.45 30.10
N THR A 17 -20.85 -8.05 29.95
CA THR A 17 -20.21 -7.93 28.65
C THR A 17 -19.87 -9.36 28.22
N GLU A 18 -20.88 -10.10 27.74
CA GLU A 18 -20.65 -11.36 27.05
C GLU A 18 -19.77 -11.06 25.84
N ARG A 19 -18.46 -11.28 26.01
CA ARG A 19 -17.53 -11.48 24.91
C ARG A 19 -17.97 -12.74 24.19
N THR A 20 -18.92 -12.59 23.28
CA THR A 20 -19.10 -13.53 22.19
C THR A 20 -17.72 -13.69 21.55
N PRO A 21 -17.13 -14.90 21.55
CA PRO A 21 -15.88 -15.12 20.85
C PRO A 21 -16.18 -14.80 19.39
N MET A 22 -15.62 -13.68 18.91
CA MET A 22 -15.70 -13.28 17.54
C MET A 22 -15.04 -14.40 16.74
N ASN A 23 -15.87 -15.34 16.29
CA ASN A 23 -15.50 -16.42 15.41
C ASN A 23 -14.90 -15.73 14.20
N SER A 24 -13.56 -15.72 14.16
CA SER A 24 -12.74 -15.34 13.05
C SER A 24 -12.99 -16.38 11.96
N ARG A 25 -14.20 -16.33 11.38
CA ARG A 25 -14.41 -16.75 10.01
C ARG A 25 -13.41 -15.93 9.24
N LYS A 26 -12.30 -16.58 8.89
CA LYS A 26 -11.30 -16.12 7.95
C LYS A 26 -12.06 -15.33 6.89
N SER A 27 -12.00 -13.99 6.97
CA SER A 27 -12.50 -13.18 5.88
C SER A 27 -11.76 -13.74 4.67
N PRO A 28 -12.44 -14.08 3.56
CA PRO A 28 -11.72 -14.50 2.37
C PRO A 28 -10.67 -13.42 2.15
N HIS A 29 -9.39 -13.79 2.30
CA HIS A 29 -8.29 -12.90 2.03
C HIS A 29 -8.61 -12.35 0.66
N SER A 30 -8.95 -11.07 0.59
CA SER A 30 -9.19 -10.44 -0.69
C SER A 30 -7.80 -10.32 -1.28
N ASP A 31 -7.41 -11.40 -1.98
CA ASP A 31 -6.16 -11.56 -2.70
C ASP A 31 -6.17 -10.55 -3.85
N TYR A 32 -6.02 -9.27 -3.52
CA TYR A 32 -5.86 -8.23 -4.51
C TYR A 32 -4.51 -8.46 -5.21
N ALA A 33 -4.53 -8.35 -6.55
CA ALA A 33 -3.35 -8.54 -7.40
C ALA A 33 -2.20 -7.54 -7.15
N CYS A 34 -2.35 -6.60 -6.21
CA CYS A 34 -1.39 -5.52 -5.97
C CYS A 34 -1.08 -5.28 -4.48
N GLN A 35 -1.33 -6.25 -3.60
CA GLN A 35 -0.95 -6.08 -2.19
C GLN A 35 0.57 -6.20 -2.03
N TYR A 36 1.19 -5.20 -1.40
CA TYR A 36 2.60 -5.24 -1.02
C TYR A 36 2.89 -6.46 -0.16
N ARG A 37 3.92 -7.24 -0.52
CA ARG A 37 4.31 -8.45 0.21
C ARG A 37 5.72 -8.25 0.76
N ALA A 38 5.84 -8.29 2.08
CA ALA A 38 7.13 -8.26 2.75
C ALA A 38 7.77 -9.65 2.65
N ILE A 39 8.56 -9.88 1.60
CA ILE A 39 9.40 -11.06 1.43
C ILE A 39 10.85 -10.59 1.48
N ASP A 40 11.70 -11.33 2.17
CA ASP A 40 13.13 -11.05 2.26
C ASP A 40 13.85 -11.52 1.00
N SER A 41 13.81 -10.69 -0.04
CA SER A 41 14.54 -10.90 -1.31
C SER A 41 15.70 -9.90 -1.45
N PRO A 42 16.75 -10.23 -2.23
CA PRO A 42 17.89 -9.32 -2.46
C PRO A 42 17.44 -7.99 -3.09
N ILE A 43 16.43 -8.00 -3.95
CA ILE A 43 15.80 -6.77 -4.45
C ILE A 43 15.19 -5.98 -3.29
N HIS A 44 14.53 -6.61 -2.32
CA HIS A 44 13.86 -5.90 -1.21
C HIS A 44 14.80 -5.00 -0.42
N ARG A 45 16.08 -5.38 -0.32
CA ARG A 45 17.14 -4.64 0.38
C ARG A 45 17.64 -3.39 -0.37
N MET A 46 17.38 -3.27 -1.68
CA MET A 46 17.80 -2.10 -2.44
C MET A 46 16.98 -0.85 -2.09
N PRO A 47 17.61 0.34 -2.09
CA PRO A 47 16.92 1.60 -1.86
C PRO A 47 15.85 1.81 -2.94
N SER A 48 14.69 2.32 -2.51
CA SER A 48 13.50 2.47 -3.35
C SER A 48 13.76 3.25 -4.66
N GLY A 49 14.64 4.24 -4.63
CA GLY A 49 15.02 5.01 -5.82
C GLY A 49 15.68 4.17 -6.92
N TRP A 50 16.56 3.23 -6.56
CA TRP A 50 17.21 2.37 -7.56
C TRP A 50 16.23 1.36 -8.17
N LYS A 51 15.29 0.85 -7.37
CA LYS A 51 14.21 -0.02 -7.88
C LYS A 51 13.33 0.70 -8.89
N LEU A 52 13.00 1.98 -8.61
CA LEU A 52 12.20 2.81 -9.51
C LEU A 52 12.92 3.05 -10.84
N LEU A 53 14.22 3.36 -10.79
CA LEU A 53 15.02 3.54 -12.00
C LEU A 53 15.16 2.24 -12.79
N ALA A 54 15.38 1.11 -12.11
CA ALA A 54 15.45 -0.21 -12.75
C ALA A 54 14.12 -0.60 -13.39
N SER A 55 12.98 -0.42 -12.71
CA SER A 55 11.66 -0.74 -13.26
C SER A 55 11.31 0.19 -14.42
N SER A 56 11.54 1.50 -14.28
CA SER A 56 11.33 2.48 -15.35
C SER A 56 12.23 2.20 -16.56
N GLY A 57 13.50 1.89 -16.34
CA GLY A 57 14.45 1.51 -17.39
C GLY A 57 14.02 0.25 -18.13
N LEU A 58 13.56 -0.79 -17.42
CA LEU A 58 13.01 -2.00 -18.04
C LEU A 58 11.73 -1.73 -18.84
N CYS A 59 10.84 -0.86 -18.34
CA CYS A 59 9.65 -0.45 -19.09
C CYS A 59 10.03 0.26 -20.39
N VAL A 60 10.99 1.21 -20.34
CA VAL A 60 11.48 1.92 -21.53
C VAL A 60 12.16 0.95 -22.49
N PHE A 61 13.00 0.05 -21.99
CA PHE A 61 13.66 -0.98 -22.79
C PHE A 61 12.66 -1.89 -23.53
N SER A 62 11.58 -2.29 -22.85
CA SER A 62 10.48 -3.05 -23.46
C SER A 62 9.75 -2.30 -24.57
N LEU A 63 9.69 -0.96 -24.51
CA LEU A 63 9.07 -0.15 -25.57
C LEU A 63 10.00 0.05 -26.77
N LEU A 64 11.31 0.17 -26.51
CA LEU A 64 12.32 0.34 -27.56
C LEU A 64 12.62 -0.96 -28.31
N ALA A 65 12.31 -2.12 -27.71
CA ALA A 65 12.48 -3.43 -28.33
C ALA A 65 11.55 -3.62 -29.54
N ARG A 66 12.00 -3.14 -30.71
CA ARG A 66 11.31 -3.27 -32.01
C ARG A 66 11.77 -4.48 -32.83
N ASP A 67 12.87 -5.11 -32.48
CA ASP A 67 13.35 -6.30 -33.16
C ASP A 67 13.03 -7.56 -32.34
N PRO A 68 12.79 -8.72 -33.00
CA PRO A 68 12.50 -9.97 -32.30
C PRO A 68 13.63 -10.39 -31.34
N VAL A 69 14.88 -10.05 -31.66
CA VAL A 69 16.05 -10.29 -30.81
C VAL A 69 16.05 -9.38 -29.57
N LEU A 70 15.70 -8.10 -29.73
CA LEU A 70 15.58 -7.19 -28.58
C LEU A 70 14.42 -7.58 -27.68
N LEU A 71 13.34 -8.11 -28.26
CA LEU A 71 12.17 -8.53 -27.51
C LEU A 71 12.43 -9.80 -26.70
N SER A 72 13.20 -10.77 -27.22
CA SER A 72 13.64 -11.93 -26.43
C SER A 72 14.60 -11.51 -25.31
N LEU A 73 15.51 -10.57 -25.57
CA LEU A 73 16.39 -9.99 -24.54
C LEU A 73 15.59 -9.25 -23.45
N ALA A 74 14.57 -8.46 -23.84
CA ALA A 74 13.70 -7.77 -22.90
C ALA A 74 12.89 -8.77 -22.04
N THR A 75 12.47 -9.89 -22.63
CA THR A 75 11.79 -10.97 -21.90
C THR A 75 12.72 -11.59 -20.86
N ALA A 76 13.97 -11.90 -21.25
CA ALA A 76 14.98 -12.46 -20.37
C ALA A 76 15.32 -11.49 -19.21
N LEU A 77 15.47 -10.19 -19.48
CA LEU A 77 15.72 -9.19 -18.44
C LEU A 77 14.54 -9.02 -17.49
N CYS A 78 13.30 -9.03 -17.98
CA CYS A 78 12.11 -8.97 -17.14
C CYS A 78 11.98 -10.23 -16.25
N LEU A 79 12.26 -11.41 -16.80
CA LEU A 79 12.27 -12.67 -16.04
C LEU A 79 13.38 -12.70 -14.99
N LEU A 80 14.58 -12.21 -15.33
CA LEU A 80 15.68 -12.07 -14.39
C LEU A 80 15.30 -11.11 -13.25
N PHE A 81 14.73 -9.95 -13.57
CA PHE A 81 14.25 -8.99 -12.57
C PHE A 81 13.16 -9.59 -11.66
N TYR A 82 12.25 -10.39 -12.24
CA TYR A 82 11.23 -11.12 -11.50
C TYR A 82 11.84 -12.18 -10.56
N PHE A 83 12.83 -12.92 -11.03
CA PHE A 83 13.52 -13.95 -10.24
C PHE A 83 14.32 -13.34 -9.09
N LEU A 84 15.05 -12.26 -9.34
CA LEU A 84 15.77 -11.51 -8.30
C LEU A 84 14.80 -10.89 -7.26
N ALA A 85 13.54 -10.68 -7.61
CA ALA A 85 12.50 -10.21 -6.67
C ALA A 85 12.01 -11.32 -5.73
N GLY A 86 12.37 -12.58 -5.98
CA GLY A 86 11.94 -13.74 -5.17
C GLY A 86 10.43 -13.97 -5.19
N LEU A 87 9.76 -13.52 -6.26
CA LEU A 87 8.32 -13.70 -6.43
C LEU A 87 8.01 -15.14 -6.89
N THR A 88 6.97 -15.74 -6.33
CA THR A 88 6.58 -17.14 -6.61
C THR A 88 5.87 -17.23 -7.97
N LEU A 89 6.17 -18.25 -8.80
CA LEU A 89 5.52 -18.46 -10.11
C LEU A 89 3.97 -18.47 -10.07
N ALA A 90 3.38 -18.83 -8.93
CA ALA A 90 1.94 -18.76 -8.71
C ALA A 90 1.38 -17.32 -8.78
N ASP A 91 2.14 -16.32 -8.34
CA ASP A 91 1.75 -14.91 -8.41
C ASP A 91 1.90 -14.38 -9.85
N LEU A 92 2.93 -14.80 -10.59
CA LEU A 92 3.07 -14.49 -12.02
C LEU A 92 1.88 -14.99 -12.82
N TRP A 93 1.40 -16.21 -12.53
CA TRP A 93 0.24 -16.78 -13.21
C TRP A 93 -1.03 -16.01 -12.91
N ARG A 94 -1.24 -15.61 -11.65
CA ARG A 94 -2.39 -14.81 -11.24
C ARG A 94 -2.42 -13.44 -11.95
N ASP A 95 -1.26 -12.80 -12.07
CA ASP A 95 -1.12 -11.50 -12.75
C ASP A 95 -1.25 -11.64 -14.27
N THR A 96 -0.62 -12.66 -14.86
CA THR A 96 -0.63 -12.92 -16.31
C THR A 96 -2.00 -13.39 -16.83
N ARG A 97 -2.86 -13.99 -15.98
CA ARG A 97 -4.19 -14.48 -16.42
C ARG A 97 -5.05 -13.38 -17.05
N PHE A 98 -5.02 -12.15 -16.52
CA PHE A 98 -5.74 -11.03 -17.13
C PHE A 98 -5.15 -10.65 -18.50
N PHE A 99 -3.83 -10.75 -18.64
CA PHE A 99 -3.12 -10.51 -19.90
C PHE A 99 -3.38 -11.58 -20.95
N PHE A 100 -3.71 -12.82 -20.58
CA PHE A 100 -4.11 -13.85 -21.55
C PHE A 100 -5.38 -13.48 -22.30
N ILE A 101 -6.37 -12.91 -21.60
CA ILE A 101 -7.61 -12.41 -22.23
C ILE A 101 -7.26 -11.28 -23.21
N GLN A 102 -6.39 -10.37 -22.79
CA GLN A 102 -5.89 -9.29 -23.66
C GLN A 102 -5.14 -9.82 -24.89
N MET A 103 -4.27 -10.82 -24.74
CA MET A 103 -3.54 -11.44 -25.83
C MET A 103 -4.51 -12.01 -26.87
N LEU A 104 -5.55 -12.72 -26.42
CA LEU A 104 -6.57 -13.29 -27.29
C LEU A 104 -7.33 -12.19 -28.05
N ILE A 105 -7.72 -11.11 -27.38
CA ILE A 105 -8.39 -9.95 -28.01
C ILE A 105 -7.50 -9.33 -29.09
N LEU A 106 -6.22 -9.06 -28.80
CA LEU A 106 -5.32 -8.41 -29.74
C LEU A 106 -4.97 -9.31 -30.92
N VAL A 107 -4.68 -10.59 -30.69
CA VAL A 107 -4.40 -11.54 -31.78
C VAL A 107 -5.62 -11.67 -32.69
N SER A 108 -6.83 -11.76 -32.12
CA SER A 108 -8.08 -11.79 -32.90
C SER A 108 -8.28 -10.52 -33.73
N LEU A 109 -8.05 -9.34 -33.14
CA LEU A 109 -8.16 -8.05 -33.81
C LEU A 109 -7.18 -7.93 -34.99
N PHE A 110 -5.90 -8.27 -34.76
CA PHE A 110 -4.87 -8.20 -35.81
C PHE A 110 -5.07 -9.27 -36.89
N PHE A 111 -5.59 -10.45 -36.53
CA PHE A 111 -5.97 -11.47 -37.50
C PHE A 111 -7.10 -10.98 -38.41
N TYR A 112 -8.12 -10.32 -37.85
CA TYR A 112 -9.21 -9.74 -38.62
C TYR A 112 -8.76 -8.59 -39.53
N GLN A 113 -7.82 -7.75 -39.05
CA GLN A 113 -7.36 -6.58 -39.81
C GLN A 113 -6.36 -6.92 -40.93
N TYR A 114 -5.41 -7.83 -40.70
CA TYR A 114 -4.28 -8.07 -41.61
C TYR A 114 -4.29 -9.45 -42.28
N GLY A 115 -5.20 -10.35 -41.88
CA GLY A 115 -5.24 -11.71 -42.39
C GLY A 115 -4.04 -12.57 -41.98
N TYR A 116 -4.01 -13.81 -42.48
CA TYR A 116 -2.92 -14.76 -42.26
C TYR A 116 -1.85 -14.60 -43.36
N PRO A 117 -0.54 -14.58 -43.07
CA PRO A 117 0.14 -14.85 -41.78
C PRO A 117 0.58 -13.63 -40.97
N GLU A 118 0.56 -12.42 -41.56
CA GLU A 118 1.17 -11.23 -40.95
C GLU A 118 0.43 -10.74 -39.68
N GLY A 119 -0.90 -10.88 -39.65
CA GLY A 119 -1.71 -10.49 -38.51
C GLY A 119 -1.41 -11.30 -37.24
N LEU A 120 -1.15 -12.60 -37.39
CA LEU A 120 -0.83 -13.47 -36.26
C LEU A 120 0.49 -13.07 -35.60
N TRP A 121 1.54 -12.87 -36.41
CA TRP A 121 2.86 -12.48 -35.90
C TRP A 121 2.84 -11.10 -35.24
N ARG A 122 2.18 -10.11 -35.87
CA ARG A 122 2.04 -8.77 -35.31
C ARG A 122 1.21 -8.75 -34.02
N GLY A 123 0.14 -9.55 -33.95
CA GLY A 123 -0.70 -9.67 -32.76
C GLY A 123 0.02 -10.31 -31.58
N ILE A 124 0.74 -11.41 -31.80
CA ILE A 124 1.55 -12.08 -30.76
C ILE A 124 2.65 -11.14 -30.27
N ARG A 125 3.36 -10.48 -31.19
CA ARG A 125 4.43 -9.54 -30.82
C ARG A 125 3.92 -8.37 -29.99
N THR A 126 2.82 -7.74 -30.41
CA THR A 126 2.26 -6.56 -29.73
C THR A 126 1.69 -6.91 -28.36
N SER A 127 0.98 -8.04 -28.25
CA SER A 127 0.46 -8.53 -26.98
C SER A 127 1.60 -8.83 -25.99
N LEU A 128 2.65 -9.52 -26.45
CA LEU A 128 3.83 -9.81 -25.64
C LEU A 128 4.52 -8.51 -25.18
N GLN A 129 4.66 -7.51 -26.06
CA GLN A 129 5.25 -6.22 -25.71
C GLN A 129 4.46 -5.50 -24.59
N ILE A 130 3.13 -5.56 -24.62
CA ILE A 130 2.32 -4.97 -23.54
C ILE A 130 2.56 -5.73 -22.23
N VAL A 131 2.62 -7.06 -22.26
CA VAL A 131 2.90 -7.86 -21.05
C VAL A 131 4.27 -7.48 -20.46
N LEU A 132 5.32 -7.41 -21.28
CA LEU A 132 6.65 -7.03 -20.84
C LEU A 132 6.70 -5.60 -20.27
N PHE A 133 5.90 -4.67 -20.79
CA PHE A 133 5.81 -3.33 -20.24
C PHE A 133 5.21 -3.32 -18.83
N PHE A 134 4.19 -4.15 -18.57
CA PHE A 134 3.49 -4.19 -17.29
C PHE A 134 4.23 -4.99 -16.20
N ILE A 135 4.97 -6.05 -16.55
CA ILE A 135 5.66 -6.92 -15.57
C ILE A 135 6.56 -6.11 -14.60
N PRO A 136 7.50 -5.25 -15.05
CA PRO A 136 8.36 -4.49 -14.14
C PRO A 136 7.56 -3.56 -13.22
N GLY A 137 6.45 -3.01 -13.69
CA GLY A 137 5.55 -2.16 -12.90
C GLY A 137 4.85 -2.93 -11.79
N ILE A 138 4.36 -4.15 -12.09
CA ILE A 138 3.72 -5.03 -11.09
C ILE A 138 4.74 -5.47 -10.05
N VAL A 139 5.95 -5.87 -10.47
CA VAL A 139 7.04 -6.22 -9.55
C VAL A 139 7.38 -5.04 -8.65
N PHE A 140 7.48 -3.83 -9.21
CA PHE A 140 7.74 -2.62 -8.43
C PHE A 140 6.66 -2.35 -7.38
N LEU A 141 5.38 -2.46 -7.76
CA LEU A 141 4.25 -2.24 -6.86
C LEU A 141 4.18 -3.28 -5.72
N ARG A 142 4.50 -4.55 -6.02
CA ARG A 142 4.54 -5.62 -5.01
C ARG A 142 5.74 -5.51 -4.07
N THR A 143 6.89 -5.03 -4.58
CA THR A 143 8.16 -4.99 -3.82
C THR A 143 8.43 -3.67 -3.10
N THR A 144 7.65 -2.62 -3.38
CA THR A 144 7.89 -1.28 -2.82
C THR A 144 6.66 -0.78 -2.08
N GLN A 145 6.81 -0.58 -0.76
CA GLN A 145 5.78 0.09 0.03
C GLN A 145 5.72 1.58 -0.34
N ALA A 146 4.52 2.17 -0.42
CA ALA A 146 4.33 3.58 -0.73
C ALA A 146 5.17 4.51 0.19
N SER A 147 5.28 4.17 1.48
CA SER A 147 6.12 4.89 2.45
C SER A 147 7.62 4.89 2.08
N SER A 148 8.12 3.80 1.50
CA SER A 148 9.51 3.68 1.05
C SER A 148 9.77 4.43 -0.26
N MET A 149 8.78 4.46 -1.17
CA MET A 149 8.82 5.31 -2.37
C MET A 149 8.91 6.79 -2.00
N MET A 150 8.12 7.22 -1.01
CA MET A 150 8.16 8.58 -0.48
C MET A 150 9.53 8.96 0.09
N LYS A 151 10.25 8.04 0.75
CA LYS A 151 11.64 8.28 1.19
C LYS A 151 12.60 8.55 0.02
N GLY A 152 12.47 7.81 -1.08
CA GLY A 152 13.28 8.00 -2.28
C GLY A 152 13.05 9.35 -2.96
N LEU A 153 11.79 9.80 -2.97
CA LEU A 153 11.39 11.06 -3.61
C LEU A 153 11.85 12.31 -2.81
N ARG A 154 12.29 12.14 -1.55
CA ARG A 154 12.72 13.22 -0.65
C ARG A 154 13.82 14.12 -1.24
N ARG A 155 14.77 13.55 -1.99
CA ARG A 155 15.89 14.32 -2.55
C ARG A 155 15.51 15.23 -3.72
N ILE A 156 14.38 14.95 -4.38
CA ILE A 156 13.98 15.63 -5.61
C ILE A 156 12.86 16.63 -5.35
N VAL A 157 11.98 16.33 -4.39
CA VAL A 157 10.75 17.10 -4.14
C VAL A 157 10.91 18.02 -2.92
N PRO A 158 10.51 19.31 -3.03
CA PRO A 158 10.51 20.24 -1.91
C PRO A 158 9.83 19.70 -0.66
N TYR A 159 10.37 20.05 0.51
CA TYR A 159 9.89 19.57 1.81
C TYR A 159 8.37 19.75 2.02
N ARG A 160 7.80 20.90 1.62
CA ARG A 160 6.36 21.17 1.79
C ARG A 160 5.49 20.14 1.04
N ILE A 161 5.88 19.82 -0.20
CA ILE A 161 5.17 18.85 -1.04
C ILE A 161 5.35 17.43 -0.48
N MET A 162 6.58 17.12 -0.03
CA MET A 162 6.88 15.84 0.60
C MET A 162 6.03 15.61 1.87
N PHE A 163 5.92 16.62 2.73
CA PHE A 163 5.08 16.58 3.92
C PHE A 163 3.60 16.36 3.58
N LEU A 164 3.09 17.09 2.58
CA LEU A 164 1.72 16.93 2.10
C LEU A 164 1.47 15.49 1.64
N LEU A 165 2.30 14.96 0.75
CA LEU A 165 2.17 13.60 0.23
C LEU A 165 2.24 12.52 1.32
N PHE A 166 3.19 12.63 2.27
CA PHE A 166 3.28 11.69 3.39
C PHE A 166 2.02 11.71 4.26
N THR A 167 1.50 12.91 4.53
CA THR A 167 0.30 13.10 5.33
C THR A 167 -0.93 12.55 4.60
N SER A 168 -1.07 12.82 3.30
CA SER A 168 -2.13 12.27 2.46
C SER A 168 -2.11 10.73 2.47
N MET A 169 -0.95 10.10 2.27
CA MET A 169 -0.81 8.64 2.30
C MET A 169 -1.21 8.04 3.66
N ARG A 170 -0.96 8.75 4.77
CA ARG A 170 -1.41 8.34 6.11
C ARG A 170 -2.92 8.51 6.29
N PHE A 171 -3.52 9.51 5.65
CA PHE A 171 -4.96 9.76 5.73
C PHE A 171 -5.78 8.78 4.89
N VAL A 172 -5.23 8.18 3.83
CA VAL A 172 -5.93 7.15 3.03
C VAL A 172 -6.53 6.02 3.89
N PRO A 173 -5.75 5.30 4.73
CA PRO A 173 -6.32 4.24 5.58
C PRO A 173 -7.25 4.77 6.67
N PHE A 174 -7.06 6.01 7.13
CA PHE A 174 -7.95 6.66 8.07
C PHE A 174 -9.34 6.90 7.46
N PHE A 175 -9.40 7.57 6.30
CA PHE A 175 -10.65 7.83 5.59
C PHE A 175 -11.31 6.54 5.08
N ALA A 176 -10.54 5.51 4.73
CA ALA A 176 -11.11 4.22 4.38
C ALA A 176 -11.95 3.62 5.52
N ARG A 177 -11.49 3.71 6.77
CA ARG A 177 -12.27 3.29 7.95
C ARG A 177 -13.47 4.20 8.19
N GLU A 178 -13.27 5.50 8.06
CA GLU A 178 -14.33 6.50 8.21
C GLU A 178 -15.51 6.26 7.26
N ILE A 179 -15.20 5.93 6.00
CA ILE A 179 -16.20 5.60 4.99
C ILE A 179 -16.99 4.35 5.43
N GLN A 180 -16.34 3.34 6.00
CA GLN A 180 -17.04 2.15 6.50
C GLN A 180 -18.00 2.49 7.64
N GLU A 181 -17.58 3.35 8.57
CA GLU A 181 -18.43 3.82 9.68
C GLU A 181 -19.62 4.62 9.16
N ILE A 182 -19.40 5.56 8.24
CA ILE A 182 -20.48 6.35 7.63
C ILE A 182 -21.45 5.43 6.89
N VAL A 183 -20.95 4.49 6.08
CA VAL A 183 -21.79 3.52 5.36
C VAL A 183 -22.61 2.68 6.33
N MET A 184 -22.03 2.23 7.44
CA MET A 184 -22.73 1.46 8.46
C MET A 184 -23.82 2.29 9.14
N ALA A 185 -23.52 3.53 9.53
CA ALA A 185 -24.48 4.44 10.13
C ALA A 185 -25.66 4.76 9.20
N GLN A 186 -25.39 4.96 7.90
CA GLN A 186 -26.42 5.25 6.92
C GLN A 186 -27.28 4.03 6.60
N LYS A 187 -26.70 2.81 6.61
CA LYS A 187 -27.48 1.56 6.53
C LYS A 187 -28.46 1.42 7.69
N LEU A 188 -28.06 1.80 8.91
CA LEU A 188 -28.96 1.82 10.07
C LEU A 188 -30.10 2.83 9.92
N ARG A 189 -29.87 3.93 9.18
CA ARG A 189 -30.90 4.93 8.82
C ARG A 189 -31.79 4.50 7.65
N GLY A 190 -31.63 3.27 7.14
CA GLY A 190 -32.43 2.72 6.06
C GLY A 190 -31.90 3.03 4.64
N ALA A 191 -30.73 3.64 4.49
CA ALA A 191 -30.15 3.87 3.18
C ALA A 191 -29.72 2.55 2.53
N LEU A 192 -30.16 2.31 1.28
CA LEU A 192 -29.93 1.07 0.53
C LEU A 192 -28.52 1.02 -0.10
N LEU A 193 -27.49 1.13 0.72
CA LEU A 193 -26.08 1.11 0.32
C LEU A 193 -25.57 -0.35 0.21
N SER A 194 -25.88 -1.01 -0.91
CA SER A 194 -25.30 -2.33 -1.24
C SER A 194 -24.17 -2.17 -2.27
N GLY A 195 -23.10 -2.96 -2.13
CA GLY A 195 -21.95 -2.91 -3.05
C GLY A 195 -22.33 -3.16 -4.51
N ARG A 196 -23.37 -3.96 -4.78
CA ARG A 196 -23.93 -4.16 -6.14
C ARG A 196 -24.80 -3.00 -6.62
N LYS A 197 -25.42 -2.25 -5.70
CA LYS A 197 -26.29 -1.11 -6.02
C LYS A 197 -25.49 0.16 -6.32
N ALA A 198 -24.28 0.28 -5.79
CA ALA A 198 -23.37 1.40 -6.09
C ALA A 198 -22.98 1.50 -7.58
N PHE A 199 -23.01 0.37 -8.32
CA PHE A 199 -22.74 0.35 -9.76
C PHE A 199 -23.93 0.81 -10.62
N HIS A 200 -25.12 0.96 -10.05
CA HIS A 200 -26.28 1.48 -10.76
C HIS A 200 -26.42 2.98 -10.54
N ALA A 201 -26.44 3.75 -11.63
CA ALA A 201 -26.54 5.21 -11.62
C ALA A 201 -27.73 5.75 -10.80
N VAL A 202 -28.82 4.97 -10.71
CA VAL A 202 -30.02 5.31 -9.93
C VAL A 202 -29.73 5.54 -8.44
N PHE A 203 -28.74 4.85 -7.86
CA PHE A 203 -28.40 4.98 -6.44
C PHE A 203 -27.25 5.96 -6.17
N TRP A 204 -26.73 6.65 -7.20
CA TRP A 204 -25.63 7.60 -7.04
C TRP A 204 -26.04 8.82 -6.22
N ARG A 205 -27.29 9.25 -6.33
CA ARG A 205 -27.85 10.32 -5.51
C ARG A 205 -27.71 9.98 -4.03
N ASP A 206 -28.19 8.81 -3.64
CA ASP A 206 -28.16 8.36 -2.25
C ASP A 206 -26.73 8.15 -1.76
N LEU A 207 -25.83 7.61 -2.60
CA LEU A 207 -24.41 7.50 -2.27
C LEU A 207 -23.78 8.87 -2.01
N PHE A 208 -24.10 9.86 -2.84
CA PHE A 208 -23.54 11.20 -2.71
C PHE A 208 -24.02 11.89 -1.43
N PHE A 209 -25.32 11.90 -1.18
CA PHE A 209 -25.89 12.56 0.00
C PHE A 209 -25.58 11.82 1.31
N CYS A 210 -25.60 10.49 1.31
CA CYS A 210 -25.39 9.71 2.53
C CYS A 210 -23.91 9.48 2.87
N VAL A 211 -23.02 9.38 1.87
CA VAL A 211 -21.61 9.04 2.10
C VAL A 211 -20.68 10.20 1.73
N VAL A 212 -20.78 10.73 0.52
CA VAL A 212 -19.80 11.72 0.01
C VAL A 212 -19.86 13.02 0.80
N ILE A 213 -21.06 13.59 1.02
CA ILE A 213 -21.21 14.86 1.73
C ILE A 213 -20.69 14.76 3.19
N PRO A 214 -21.11 13.77 4.01
CA PRO A 214 -20.58 13.63 5.37
C PRO A 214 -19.06 13.41 5.40
N MET A 215 -18.52 12.64 4.45
CA MET A 215 -17.08 12.38 4.37
C MET A 215 -16.32 13.66 4.00
N LEU A 216 -16.84 14.47 3.07
CA LEU A 216 -16.25 15.75 2.69
C LEU A 216 -16.19 16.72 3.88
N VAL A 217 -17.29 16.85 4.62
CA VAL A 217 -17.33 17.71 5.82
C VAL A 217 -16.31 17.23 6.87
N ARG A 218 -16.21 15.92 7.09
CA ARG A 218 -15.25 15.35 8.06
C ARG A 218 -13.80 15.50 7.59
N ALA A 219 -13.55 15.39 6.29
CA ALA A 219 -12.24 15.62 5.69
C ALA A 219 -11.79 17.07 5.82
N LEU A 220 -12.68 18.05 5.59
CA LEU A 220 -12.39 19.47 5.78
C LEU A 220 -12.03 19.79 7.24
N LYS A 221 -12.85 19.31 8.20
CA LYS A 221 -12.53 19.47 9.64
C LYS A 221 -11.18 18.84 10.01
N THR A 222 -10.91 17.64 9.51
CA THR A 222 -9.63 16.95 9.74
C THR A 222 -8.46 17.75 9.16
N ALA A 223 -8.64 18.36 8.00
CA ALA A 223 -7.63 19.20 7.37
C ALA A 223 -7.36 20.48 8.18
N ASP A 224 -8.41 21.14 8.67
CA ASP A 224 -8.30 22.32 9.54
C ASP A 224 -7.58 22.01 10.85
N GLU A 225 -7.96 20.91 11.51
CA GLU A 225 -7.31 20.43 12.74
C GLU A 225 -5.84 20.07 12.50
N ALA A 226 -5.54 19.40 11.38
CA ALA A 226 -4.17 19.06 11.00
C ALA A 226 -3.34 20.32 10.68
N ALA A 227 -3.93 21.31 10.02
CA ALA A 227 -3.29 22.58 9.71
C ALA A 227 -3.01 23.41 10.98
N LEU A 228 -3.98 23.50 11.89
CA LEU A 228 -3.82 24.19 13.17
C LEU A 228 -2.72 23.52 14.02
N SER A 229 -2.72 22.19 14.11
CA SER A 229 -1.67 21.43 14.80
C SER A 229 -0.29 21.60 14.16
N ALA A 230 -0.23 21.65 12.83
CA ALA A 230 0.99 21.91 12.09
C ALA A 230 1.56 23.31 12.38
N GLN A 231 0.71 24.34 12.35
CA GLN A 231 1.09 25.72 12.66
C GLN A 231 1.55 25.86 14.11
N ALA A 232 0.84 25.27 15.07
CA ALA A 232 1.21 25.27 16.48
C ALA A 232 2.59 24.62 16.75
N ARG A 233 3.02 23.69 15.88
CA ARG A 233 4.35 23.04 15.94
C ARG A 233 5.43 23.78 15.14
N GLY A 234 5.17 25.00 14.67
CA GLY A 234 6.14 25.81 13.91
C GLY A 234 6.40 25.29 12.50
N MET A 235 5.42 24.63 11.86
CA MET A 235 5.58 24.20 10.48
C MET A 235 5.65 25.42 9.54
N GLY A 236 6.77 25.55 8.82
CA GLY A 236 6.99 26.65 7.88
C GLY A 236 7.89 27.77 8.39
N THR A 237 8.34 27.71 9.66
CA THR A 237 9.29 28.68 10.23
C THR A 237 10.70 28.57 9.65
N TYR A 238 11.10 27.36 9.25
CA TYR A 238 12.44 27.09 8.69
C TYR A 238 12.36 26.45 7.30
N ASN A 239 13.31 26.79 6.43
CA ASN A 239 13.39 26.28 5.06
C ASN A 239 13.92 24.83 5.01
N GLU A 240 14.78 24.47 5.95
CA GLU A 240 15.35 23.14 6.10
C GLU A 240 14.76 22.43 7.31
N ARG A 241 14.35 21.17 7.13
CA ARG A 241 13.85 20.31 8.22
C ARG A 241 14.80 19.14 8.42
N THR A 242 15.19 18.89 9.66
CA THR A 242 15.91 17.68 10.03
C THR A 242 14.96 16.50 9.99
N TYR A 243 15.36 15.43 9.31
CA TYR A 243 14.58 14.20 9.25
C TYR A 243 15.20 13.16 10.16
N TYR A 244 14.34 12.51 10.94
CA TYR A 244 14.73 11.37 11.74
C TYR A 244 14.77 10.11 10.84
N ASP A 245 15.94 9.51 10.68
CA ASP A 245 16.09 8.19 10.06
C ASP A 245 16.35 7.15 11.15
N GLU A 246 15.33 6.34 11.46
CA GLU A 246 15.38 5.28 12.47
C GLU A 246 16.59 4.35 12.29
N ARG A 247 17.00 4.10 11.03
CA ARG A 247 18.13 3.20 10.73
C ARG A 247 19.48 3.78 11.12
N GLU A 248 19.63 5.10 11.07
CA GLU A 248 20.86 5.74 11.54
C GLU A 248 20.87 5.77 13.06
N LEU A 249 19.75 6.07 13.72
CA LEU A 249 19.68 6.03 15.18
C LEU A 249 19.94 4.62 15.72
N GLU A 250 19.41 3.56 15.09
CA GLU A 250 19.71 2.18 15.49
C GLU A 250 21.21 1.86 15.40
N LYS A 251 21.90 2.37 14.37
CA LYS A 251 23.37 2.22 14.25
C LYS A 251 24.10 3.00 15.33
N TYR A 252 23.68 4.23 15.63
CA TYR A 252 24.26 5.03 16.71
C TYR A 252 24.04 4.36 18.07
N ILE A 253 22.82 3.91 18.38
CA ILE A 253 22.49 3.19 19.62
C ILE A 253 23.26 1.87 19.70
N ALA A 254 23.40 1.13 18.60
CA ALA A 254 24.17 -0.11 18.56
C ALA A 254 25.67 0.14 18.80
N ALA A 255 26.23 1.19 18.19
CA ALA A 255 27.61 1.62 18.41
C ALA A 255 27.85 2.12 19.85
N GLU A 256 26.86 2.79 20.44
CA GLU A 256 26.93 3.25 21.83
C GLU A 256 26.84 2.10 22.83
N LYS A 257 26.00 1.09 22.56
CA LYS A 257 25.95 -0.16 23.36
C LYS A 257 27.27 -0.93 23.33
N THR A 258 27.98 -0.95 22.21
CA THR A 258 29.30 -1.60 22.16
C THR A 258 30.38 -0.84 22.90
N VAL A 259 30.27 0.49 23.00
CA VAL A 259 31.22 1.34 23.74
C VAL A 259 30.96 1.33 25.25
N ASN A 260 29.69 1.28 25.68
CA ASN A 260 29.30 1.36 27.09
C ASN A 260 29.12 -0.01 27.79
N THR A 261 29.47 -1.13 27.16
CA THR A 261 29.52 -2.41 27.88
C THR A 261 30.78 -2.42 28.74
N PRO A 262 30.68 -2.36 30.08
CA PRO A 262 31.86 -2.47 30.92
C PRO A 262 32.42 -3.87 30.73
N GLU A 263 33.68 -3.95 30.33
CA GLU A 263 34.47 -5.17 30.29
C GLU A 263 34.46 -5.76 31.71
N ILE A 264 33.61 -6.75 31.96
CA ILE A 264 33.59 -7.48 33.23
C ILE A 264 34.89 -8.27 33.23
N ARG A 265 35.96 -7.62 33.71
CA ARG A 265 37.27 -8.22 33.94
C ARG A 265 37.05 -9.39 34.90
N PRO A 266 37.30 -10.65 34.50
CA PRO A 266 37.19 -11.76 35.42
C PRO A 266 38.21 -11.54 36.52
N THR A 267 37.71 -11.33 37.74
CA THR A 267 38.51 -11.28 38.96
C THR A 267 39.33 -12.55 39.00
N HIS A 268 40.65 -12.43 38.87
CA HIS A 268 41.57 -13.54 38.98
C HIS A 268 41.23 -14.36 40.23
N GLN A 269 40.94 -15.65 40.01
CA GLN A 269 40.90 -16.63 41.08
C GLN A 269 42.24 -16.58 41.80
N VAL A 270 42.22 -16.11 43.05
CA VAL A 270 43.26 -16.39 44.03
C VAL A 270 43.10 -17.87 44.38
N GLN A 271 43.84 -18.73 43.69
CA GLN A 271 44.07 -20.10 44.13
C GLN A 271 45.34 -20.06 44.98
N GLY A 272 45.13 -20.12 46.29
CA GLY A 272 46.19 -20.39 47.26
C GLY A 272 46.53 -21.88 47.27
N GLN A 273 47.81 -22.10 47.58
CA GLN A 273 48.46 -23.35 48.01
C GLN A 273 48.63 -24.46 46.97
#